data_AF-A0A967GMF3-F1
#
_entry.id   AF-A0A967GMF3-F1
#
_cell.length_a   1.000
_cell.length_b   1.000
_cell.length_c   1.000
_cell.angle_alpha   90.00
_cell.angle_beta   90.00
_cell.angle_gamma   90.00
#
_symmetry.space_group_name_H-M   'P 1'
#
loop_
_entity.id
_entity.type
_entity.pdbx_description
1 polymer ?
#
loop_
_entity_poly.entity_id
_entity_poly.type
_entity_poly.pdbx_seq_one_letter_code
_entity_poly.pdbx_strand_id
1 'polypeptide(L)' 'VDELAATVEDSGGCVLVPAFAGLGAPHWDPFARGAMFGVTRGTSKAHLCRAALEAV' A
#
# COMPACT_ATOMS: atom_id res chain seq x y z
N VAL A 1 -10.28 -8.63 -9.83
CA VAL A 1 -9.25 -7.56 -9.81
C VAL A 1 -10.01 -6.25 -9.70
N ASP A 2 -9.58 -5.34 -8.82
CA ASP A 2 -10.25 -4.05 -8.62
C ASP A 2 -10.20 -3.18 -9.88
N GLU A 3 -11.33 -2.58 -10.28
CA GLU A 3 -11.46 -1.80 -11.52
C GLU A 3 -10.60 -0.53 -11.50
N LEU A 4 -10.47 0.13 -10.35
CA LEU A 4 -9.68 1.35 -10.21
C LEU A 4 -8.19 1.03 -10.26
N ALA A 5 -7.74 -0.02 -9.57
CA ALA A 5 -6.35 -0.46 -9.64
C ALA A 5 -5.96 -0.93 -11.06
N ALA A 6 -6.90 -1.49 -11.83
CA ALA A 6 -6.66 -1.92 -13.21
C ALA A 6 -6.43 -0.77 -14.19
N THR A 7 -6.75 0.47 -13.81
CA THR A 7 -6.55 1.67 -14.66
C THR A 7 -5.12 2.18 -14.70
N VAL A 8 -4.24 1.66 -13.84
CA VAL A 8 -2.81 1.95 -13.82
C VAL A 8 -2.02 0.66 -14.04
N GLU A 9 -0.84 0.78 -14.63
CA GLU A 9 0.03 -0.37 -14.88
C GLU A 9 0.60 -0.93 -13.56
N ASP A 10 1.08 -0.04 -12.68
CA ASP A 10 1.67 -0.37 -11.38
C ASP A 10 1.26 0.64 -10.28
N SER A 11 1.80 0.46 -9.07
CA SER A 11 1.60 1.35 -7.92
C SER A 11 2.35 2.68 -8.01
N GLY A 12 3.11 2.93 -9.09
CA GLY A 12 3.89 4.16 -9.27
C GLY A 12 4.96 4.35 -8.20
N GLY A 13 5.51 3.25 -7.67
CA GLY A 13 6.45 3.25 -6.56
C GLY A 13 5.83 3.50 -5.17
N CYS A 14 4.50 3.57 -5.07
CA CYS A 14 3.82 3.67 -3.79
C CYS A 14 3.85 2.32 -3.07
N VAL A 15 4.14 2.35 -1.77
CA VAL A 15 4.18 1.15 -0.92
C VAL A 15 3.26 1.35 0.27
N LEU A 16 2.28 0.46 0.41
CA LEU A 16 1.47 0.36 1.61
C LEU A 16 2.08 -0.69 2.55
N VAL A 17 2.38 -0.30 3.78
CA VAL A 17 2.61 -1.23 4.89
C VAL A 17 1.29 -1.37 5.66
N PRO A 18 0.55 -2.48 5.55
CA PRO A 18 -0.80 -2.61 6.11
C PRO A 18 -0.81 -2.98 7.61
N ALA A 19 0.07 -2.38 8.40
CA ALA A 19 0.22 -2.64 9.83
C ALA A 19 -0.85 -1.94 10.70
N PHE A 20 -2.13 -1.97 10.29
CA PHE A 20 -3.21 -1.25 10.98
C PHE A 20 -3.44 -1.74 12.41
N ALA A 21 -3.15 -3.01 12.69
CA ALA A 21 -3.22 -3.63 14.01
C ALA A 21 -1.85 -4.08 14.53
N GLY A 22 -0.76 -3.46 14.05
CA GLY A 22 0.61 -3.92 14.27
C GLY A 22 1.10 -4.89 13.19
N LEU A 23 2.35 -5.33 13.33
CA LEU A 23 2.97 -6.34 12.47
C LEU A 23 3.04 -7.68 13.21
N GLY A 24 2.49 -8.71 12.59
CA GLY A 24 2.62 -10.10 13.05
C GLY A 24 4.00 -10.69 12.76
N ALA A 25 4.07 -12.02 12.62
CA ALA A 25 5.30 -12.70 12.24
C ALA A 25 5.87 -12.18 10.90
N PRO A 26 7.20 -12.14 10.72
CA PRO A 26 8.26 -12.42 11.70
C PRO A 26 8.65 -11.23 12.60
N HIS A 27 8.00 -10.07 12.45
CA HIS A 27 8.44 -8.81 13.07
C HIS A 27 7.94 -8.63 14.51
N TRP A 28 6.76 -9.18 14.84
CA TRP A 28 6.15 -9.18 16.18
C TRP A 28 6.14 -7.81 16.87
N ASP A 29 5.78 -6.77 16.12
CA ASP A 29 5.71 -5.40 16.63
C ASP A 29 4.25 -4.94 16.70
N PRO A 30 3.61 -4.99 17.89
CA PRO A 30 2.23 -4.51 18.07
C PRO A 30 2.12 -2.99 18.02
N PHE A 31 3.24 -2.25 18.10
CA PHE A 31 3.27 -0.80 18.05
C PHE A 31 3.46 -0.26 16.64
N ALA A 32 3.84 -1.09 15.66
CA ALA A 32 3.84 -0.73 14.26
C ALA A 32 2.46 -0.20 13.81
N ARG A 33 2.47 0.75 12.87
CA ARG A 33 1.26 1.36 12.34
C ARG A 33 1.29 1.38 10.83
N GLY A 34 0.10 1.36 10.23
CA GLY A 34 -0.06 1.44 8.79
C GLY A 34 0.57 2.71 8.23
N ALA A 35 1.31 2.58 7.13
CA ALA A 35 2.01 3.70 6.51
C ALA A 35 1.99 3.57 4.99
N MET A 36 1.92 4.72 4.31
CA MET A 36 2.03 4.83 2.86
C MET A 36 3.29 5.61 2.52
N PHE A 37 4.16 5.03 1.70
CA PHE A 37 5.41 5.63 1.23
C PHE A 37 5.39 5.79 -0.29
N GLY A 38 6.30 6.62 -0.83
CA GLY A 38 6.46 6.79 -2.28
C GLY A 38 5.45 7.74 -2.95
N VAL A 39 4.63 8.45 -2.17
CA VAL A 39 3.68 9.42 -2.72
C VAL A 39 4.44 10.59 -3.36
N THR A 40 4.13 10.87 -4.61
CA THR A 40 4.61 12.02 -5.36
C THR A 40 3.43 12.88 -5.82
N ARG A 41 3.71 14.03 -6.45
CA ARG A 41 2.66 14.88 -7.03
C ARG A 41 1.84 14.16 -8.11
N GLY A 42 2.41 13.17 -8.81
CA GLY A 42 1.73 12.40 -9.85
C GLY A 42 0.88 11.24 -9.32
N THR A 43 1.00 10.91 -8.04
CA THR A 43 0.26 9.81 -7.43
C THR A 43 -1.25 10.07 -7.48
N SER A 44 -2.00 9.04 -7.86
CA SER A 44 -3.46 9.08 -8.00
C SER A 44 -4.09 8.02 -7.09
N LYS A 45 -5.41 8.08 -6.92
CA LYS A 45 -6.14 7.06 -6.14
C LYS A 45 -5.96 5.65 -6.70
N ALA A 46 -5.78 5.52 -8.03
CA ALA A 46 -5.53 4.23 -8.66
C ALA A 46 -4.19 3.62 -8.24
N HIS A 47 -3.13 4.43 -8.15
CA HIS A 47 -1.83 4.00 -7.63
C HIS A 47 -1.91 3.52 -6.17
N LEU A 48 -2.68 4.23 -5.32
CA LEU A 48 -2.90 3.82 -3.93
C LEU A 48 -3.70 2.52 -3.83
N CYS A 49 -4.72 2.36 -4.67
CA CYS A 49 -5.52 1.13 -4.74
C CYS A 49 -4.66 -0.06 -5.20
N ARG A 50 -3.83 0.14 -6.23
CA ARG A 50 -2.86 -0.87 -6.69
C ARG A 50 -1.84 -1.22 -5.61
N ALA A 51 -1.26 -0.24 -4.91
CA ALA A 51 -0.35 -0.47 -3.79
C ALA A 51 -0.99 -1.27 -2.65
N ALA A 52 -2.28 -1.08 -2.39
CA ALA A 52 -3.01 -1.86 -1.40
C ALA A 52 -3.21 -3.32 -1.80
N LEU A 53 -3.42 -3.60 -3.10
CA LEU A 53 -3.49 -4.96 -3.62
C LEU A 53 -2.12 -5.66 -3.64
N GLU A 54 -1.05 -4.93 -3.93
CA GLU A 54 0.33 -5.46 -3.93
C GLU A 54 0.87 -5.76 -2.52
N ALA A 55 0.27 -5.18 -1.48
CA ALA A 55 0.71 -5.34 -0.09
C ALA A 55 0.26 -6.65 0.57
N VAL A 56 -0.57 -7.45 -0.11
CA VAL A 56 -1.11 -8.75 0.35
C VAL A 56 -0.45 -9.88 -0.42
#